data_AF-A0A359E5E9-F1
#
_entry.id   AF-A0A359E5E9-F1
#
_cell.length_a   1.000
_cell.length_b   1.000
_cell.length_c   1.000
_cell.angle_alpha   90.00
_cell.angle_beta   90.00
_cell.angle_gamma   90.00
#
_symmetry.space_group_name_H-M   'P 1'
#
loop_
_entity.id
_entity.type
_entity.pdbx_description
1 polymer ?
#
loop_
_entity_poly.entity_id
_entity_poly.type
_entity_poly.pdbx_seq_one_letter_code
_entity_poly.pdbx_strand_id
1 'polypeptide(L)'
;ADVAFICGSDEHGVPITIAAEKEGVSPQDIVDRYHGMNKKVFEDFGITFDYYGRTSSKVHHETSQEFFTTLYDKGFFKKKTEEQLYDPKKNMFLP
;
A
#
# COMPACT_ATOMS: atom_id res chain seq x y z
N ALA A 1 -20.18 17.32 -19.02
CA ALA A 1 -18.78 17.35 -18.58
C ALA A 1 -18.28 15.92 -18.60
N ASP A 2 -17.03 15.70 -19.01
CA ASP A 2 -16.39 14.40 -18.89
C ASP A 2 -15.96 14.19 -17.43
N VAL A 3 -16.26 13.04 -16.83
CA VAL A 3 -16.04 12.74 -15.40
C VAL A 3 -15.28 11.44 -15.29
N ALA A 4 -14.22 11.43 -14.49
CA ALA A 4 -13.50 10.22 -14.09
C ALA A 4 -13.64 10.01 -12.58
N PHE A 5 -14.25 8.90 -12.19
CA PHE A 5 -14.45 8.49 -10.81
C PHE A 5 -13.53 7.31 -10.49
N ILE A 6 -12.49 7.57 -9.69
CA ILE A 6 -11.38 6.65 -9.44
C ILE A 6 -11.32 6.30 -7.96
N CYS A 7 -11.06 5.03 -7.65
CA CYS A 7 -10.76 4.55 -6.30
C CYS A 7 -9.75 3.39 -6.37
N GLY A 8 -9.45 2.75 -5.24
CA GLY A 8 -8.56 1.60 -5.20
C GLY A 8 -8.31 1.08 -3.80
N SER A 9 -7.54 0.00 -3.72
CA SER A 9 -7.10 -0.60 -2.46
C SER A 9 -5.72 -0.08 -2.06
N ASP A 10 -5.58 0.31 -0.79
CA ASP A 10 -4.29 0.54 -0.15
C ASP A 10 -3.77 -0.77 0.43
N GLU A 11 -2.58 -1.17 -0.01
CA GLU A 11 -2.06 -2.53 0.09
C GLU A 11 -0.67 -2.60 0.72
N HIS A 12 -0.22 -1.51 1.36
CA HIS A 12 1.04 -1.50 2.09
C HIS A 12 0.85 -1.18 3.57
N GLY A 13 1.88 -1.48 4.37
CA GLY A 13 1.93 -1.15 5.79
C GLY A 13 1.87 -2.36 6.73
N VAL A 14 2.23 -2.09 7.98
CA VAL A 14 2.40 -3.07 9.06
C VAL A 14 1.15 -3.91 9.33
N PRO A 15 -0.09 -3.38 9.28
CA PRO A 15 -1.27 -4.20 9.54
C PRO A 15 -1.41 -5.40 8.57
N ILE A 16 -1.03 -5.22 7.31
CA ILE A 16 -1.11 -6.27 6.29
C ILE A 16 -0.07 -7.37 6.57
N THR A 17 1.15 -6.99 6.95
CA THR A 17 2.20 -7.96 7.29
C THR A 17 1.86 -8.74 8.56
N ILE A 18 1.24 -8.10 9.55
CA ILE A 18 0.74 -8.77 10.77
C ILE A 18 -0.38 -9.76 10.43
N ALA A 19 -1.33 -9.38 9.58
CA ALA A 19 -2.42 -10.25 9.14
C ALA A 19 -1.87 -11.49 8.39
N ALA A 20 -0.91 -11.27 7.48
CA ALA A 20 -0.23 -12.32 6.75
C ALA A 20 0.52 -13.29 7.67
N GLU A 21 1.29 -12.78 8.64
CA GLU A 21 2.00 -13.60 9.65
C GLU A 21 1.02 -14.44 10.47
N LYS A 22 -0.10 -13.85 10.91
CA LYS A 22 -1.14 -14.54 11.69
C LYS A 22 -1.83 -15.65 10.91
N GLU A 23 -2.06 -15.45 9.62
CA GLU A 23 -2.70 -16.43 8.74
C GLU A 23 -1.72 -17.42 8.10
N GLY A 24 -0.41 -17.20 8.24
CA GLY A 24 0.61 -18.05 7.63
C GLY A 24 0.65 -17.97 6.10
N VAL A 25 0.27 -16.83 5.53
CA VAL A 25 0.22 -16.57 4.08
C VAL A 25 1.13 -15.40 3.71
N SER A 26 1.29 -15.11 2.43
CA SER A 26 2.04 -13.91 2.01
C SER A 26 1.20 -12.64 2.20
N PRO A 27 1.82 -11.46 2.37
CA PRO A 27 1.12 -10.18 2.31
C PRO A 27 0.32 -10.00 1.01
N GLN A 28 0.84 -10.54 -0.11
CA GLN A 28 0.17 -10.48 -1.40
C GLN A 28 -1.16 -11.24 -1.38
N ASP A 29 -1.19 -12.43 -0.76
CA ASP A 29 -2.41 -13.23 -0.64
C ASP A 29 -3.52 -12.48 0.13
N ILE A 30 -3.13 -11.75 1.19
CA ILE A 30 -4.06 -10.92 1.96
C ILE A 30 -4.66 -9.82 1.07
N VAL A 31 -3.81 -9.06 0.38
CA VAL A 31 -4.29 -7.90 -0.39
C VAL A 31 -5.05 -8.32 -1.65
N ASP A 32 -4.67 -9.41 -2.31
CA ASP A 32 -5.41 -9.97 -3.45
C ASP A 32 -6.83 -10.39 -3.06
N ARG A 33 -6.97 -11.06 -1.91
CA ARG A 33 -8.26 -11.46 -1.36
C ARG A 33 -9.14 -10.24 -1.07
N TYR A 34 -8.61 -9.26 -0.34
CA TYR A 34 -9.39 -8.08 0.05
C TYR A 34 -9.66 -7.12 -1.13
N HIS A 35 -8.75 -6.97 -2.08
CA HIS A 35 -8.97 -6.15 -3.28
C HIS A 35 -10.20 -6.64 -4.06
N GLY A 36 -10.28 -7.95 -4.30
CA GLY A 36 -11.43 -8.57 -4.97
C GLY A 36 -12.72 -8.45 -4.16
N MET A 37 -12.67 -8.72 -2.85
CA MET A 37 -13.83 -8.57 -1.96
C MET A 37 -14.36 -7.14 -1.93
N ASN A 38 -13.49 -6.16 -1.76
CA ASN A 38 -13.86 -4.74 -1.69
C ASN A 38 -14.47 -4.28 -3.01
N LYS A 39 -13.87 -4.64 -4.15
CA LYS A 39 -14.43 -4.35 -5.48
C LYS A 39 -15.85 -4.89 -5.61
N LYS A 40 -16.06 -6.16 -5.24
CA LYS A 40 -17.38 -6.79 -5.27
C LYS A 40 -18.38 -6.09 -4.36
N VAL A 41 -17.98 -5.70 -3.14
CA VAL A 41 -18.85 -4.95 -2.23
C VAL A 41 -19.28 -3.63 -2.87
N PHE A 42 -18.36 -2.86 -3.46
CA PHE A 42 -18.75 -1.63 -4.16
C PHE A 42 -19.76 -1.88 -5.28
N GLU A 43 -19.54 -2.90 -6.10
CA GLU A 43 -20.47 -3.30 -7.16
C GLU A 43 -21.85 -3.69 -6.60
N ASP A 44 -21.90 -4.45 -5.50
CA ASP A 44 -23.14 -4.88 -4.84
C ASP A 44 -23.92 -3.69 -4.22
N PHE A 45 -23.22 -2.62 -3.83
CA PHE A 45 -23.81 -1.36 -3.38
C PHE A 45 -24.19 -0.40 -4.53
N GLY A 46 -24.01 -0.81 -5.79
CA GLY A 46 -24.31 0.01 -6.97
C GLY A 46 -23.28 1.11 -7.23
N ILE A 47 -22.07 0.99 -6.67
CA ILE A 47 -20.96 1.91 -6.89
C ILE A 47 -20.09 1.35 -8.02
N THR A 48 -19.91 2.12 -9.08
CA THR A 48 -19.05 1.77 -10.21
C THR A 48 -18.02 2.87 -10.42
N PHE A 49 -16.75 2.48 -10.42
CA PHE A 49 -15.62 3.38 -10.70
C PHE A 49 -15.19 3.20 -12.15
N ASP A 50 -14.75 4.28 -12.79
CA ASP A 50 -14.08 4.22 -14.10
C ASP A 50 -12.74 3.48 -13.99
N TYR A 51 -12.10 3.58 -12.82
CA TYR A 51 -10.93 2.79 -12.47
C TYR A 51 -10.91 2.47 -10.98
N TYR A 52 -10.81 1.17 -10.65
CA TYR A 52 -10.56 0.68 -9.30
C TYR A 52 -9.16 0.04 -9.24
N GLY A 53 -8.18 0.81 -8.82
CA GLY A 53 -6.77 0.43 -8.81
C GLY A 53 -6.29 -0.21 -7.51
N ARG A 54 -4.96 -0.36 -7.41
CA ARG A 54 -4.29 -0.84 -6.20
C ARG A 54 -2.88 -0.30 -6.08
N THR A 55 -2.43 -0.04 -4.85
CA THR A 55 -1.09 0.53 -4.61
C THR A 55 0.03 -0.46 -4.90
N SER A 56 -0.21 -1.77 -4.89
CA SER A 56 0.77 -2.80 -5.26
C SER A 56 1.06 -2.88 -6.77
N SER A 57 0.35 -2.10 -7.59
CA SER A 57 0.56 -2.11 -9.03
C SER A 57 1.91 -1.51 -9.42
N LYS A 58 2.50 -2.03 -10.50
CA LYS A 58 3.78 -1.54 -11.04
C LYS A 58 3.75 -0.03 -11.33
N VAL A 59 2.68 0.47 -11.93
CA VAL A 59 2.53 1.91 -12.24
C VAL A 59 2.54 2.77 -10.97
N HIS A 60 1.90 2.29 -9.89
CA HIS A 60 1.92 3.00 -8.61
C HIS A 60 3.31 2.97 -7.98
N HIS A 61 4.03 1.85 -8.05
CA HIS A 61 5.43 1.77 -7.57
C HIS A 61 6.33 2.75 -8.32
N GLU A 62 6.27 2.77 -9.64
CA GLU A 62 7.06 3.68 -10.48
C GLU A 62 6.73 5.14 -10.16
N THR A 63 5.45 5.49 -10.10
CA THR A 63 5.00 6.85 -9.79
C THR A 63 5.44 7.28 -8.40
N SER A 64 5.21 6.46 -7.37
CA SER A 64 5.59 6.79 -5.99
C SER A 64 7.11 6.95 -5.81
N GLN A 65 7.91 6.13 -6.50
CA GLN A 65 9.37 6.28 -6.52
C GLN A 65 9.83 7.56 -7.23
N GLU A 66 9.16 7.94 -8.32
CA GLU A 66 9.42 9.20 -9.03
C GLU A 66 9.12 10.41 -8.15
N PHE A 67 7.99 10.40 -7.42
CA PHE A 67 7.65 11.44 -6.45
C PHE A 67 8.73 11.59 -5.38
N PHE A 68 9.17 10.49 -4.78
CA PHE A 68 10.24 10.50 -3.78
C PHE A 68 11.55 11.06 -4.37
N THR A 69 12.00 10.51 -5.49
CA THR A 69 13.28 10.90 -6.12
C THR A 69 13.26 12.38 -6.52
N THR A 70 12.15 12.87 -7.07
CA THR A 70 11.99 14.28 -7.42
C THR A 70 12.13 15.21 -6.22
N LEU A 71 11.53 14.86 -5.08
CA LEU A 71 11.62 15.66 -3.86
C LEU A 71 13.01 15.57 -3.23
N TYR A 72 13.65 14.40 -3.33
CA TYR A 72 15.01 14.16 -2.87
C TYR A 72 16.03 15.00 -3.64
N ASP A 73 15.97 14.97 -4.98
CA ASP A 73 16.89 15.70 -5.85
C ASP A 73 16.74 17.22 -5.72
N LYS A 74 15.53 17.70 -5.37
CA LYS A 74 15.28 19.11 -5.06
C LYS A 74 15.71 19.52 -3.64
N GLY A 75 16.27 18.60 -2.84
CA GLY A 75 16.79 18.87 -1.51
C GLY A 75 15.71 19.11 -0.44
N PHE A 76 14.47 18.66 -0.66
CA PHE A 76 13.38 18.83 0.32
C PHE A 76 13.52 17.92 1.54
N PHE A 77 14.32 16.85 1.46
CA PHE A 77 14.50 15.91 2.56
C PHE A 77 15.73 16.23 3.42
N LYS A 78 15.58 15.99 4.72
CA LYS A 78 16.70 15.96 5.68
C LYS A 78 16.87 14.53 6.17
N LYS A 79 18.05 13.95 5.93
CA LYS A 79 18.40 12.65 6.52
C LYS A 79 18.63 12.83 8.02
N LYS A 80 18.08 11.90 8.80
CA LYS A 80 18.26 11.83 10.24
C LYS A 80 18.61 10.41 10.65
N THR A 81 19.36 10.29 11.74
CA THR A 81 19.60 9.03 12.42
C THR A 81 18.87 9.11 13.75
N GLU A 82 18.07 8.08 14.04
CA GLU A 82 17.23 8.03 15.24
C GLU A 82 17.37 6.63 15.85
N GLU A 83 17.32 6.56 17.18
CA GLU A 83 17.26 5.28 17.89
C GLU A 83 15.84 4.73 17.80
N GLN A 84 15.71 3.45 17.47
CA GLN A 84 14.43 2.76 17.33
C GLN A 84 14.44 1.46 18.13
N LEU A 85 13.26 1.02 18.55
CA LEU A 85 13.10 -0.24 19.24
C LEU A 85 13.38 -1.41 18.28
N TYR A 86 14.11 -2.42 18.75
CA TYR A 86 14.53 -3.57 17.97
C TYR A 86 14.24 -4.87 18.71
N ASP A 87 13.65 -5.84 18.01
CA ASP A 87 13.47 -7.20 18.53
C ASP A 87 14.63 -8.09 18.04
N PRO A 88 15.58 -8.47 18.93
CA PRO A 88 16.71 -9.31 18.54
C PRO A 88 16.32 -10.78 18.26
N LYS A 89 15.15 -11.24 18.71
CA LYS A 89 14.69 -12.61 18.46
C LYS A 89 14.09 -12.73 17.06
N LYS A 90 13.33 -11.71 16.63
CA LYS A 90 12.75 -11.62 15.28
C LYS A 90 13.66 -10.93 14.26
N ASN A 91 14.78 -10.35 14.72
CA ASN A 91 15.76 -9.64 13.90
C ASN A 91 15.12 -8.53 13.05
N MET A 92 14.28 -7.69 13.70
CA MET A 92 13.56 -6.61 13.04
C MET A 92 13.34 -5.40 13.96
N PHE A 93 13.21 -4.21 13.36
CA PHE A 93 12.73 -3.03 14.06
C PHE A 93 11.23 -3.15 14.36
N LEU A 94 10.83 -2.57 15.50
CA LEU A 94 9.43 -2.43 15.87
C LEU A 94 8.91 -1.09 15.34
N PRO A 95 8.05 -1.09 14.31
CA PRO A 95 7.50 0.13 13.73
C PRO A 95 6.46 0.81 14.63
#